data_AF-A0A0F9C7T9-F1
#
_entry.id   AF-A0A0F9C7T9-F1
#
_cell.length_a   1.000
_cell.length_b   1.000
_cell.length_c   1.000
_cell.angle_alpha   90.00
_cell.angle_beta   90.00
_cell.angle_gamma   90.00
#
_symmetry.space_group_name_H-M   'P 1'
#
loop_
_entity.id
_entity.type
_entity.pdbx_description
1 polymer ?
#
loop_
_entity_poly.entity_id
_entity_poly.type
_entity_poly.pdbx_seq_one_letter_code
_entity_poly.pdbx_strand_id
1 'polypeptide(L)'
;RPGNILVRPDGRVCVFDWEHAGRRRRVDDLAWLFADEWMPDVPALQQDALRALAVGGTTPLIEQQFMAMAIAHSCIRLQLILSRKAHRGWWNRDACLHRDRVGVTLEHVHLVAKKAAGWSKQIDGLKPLVAFFDRIDGLTIQ
;
A
#
# COMPACT_ATOMS: atom_id res chain seq x y z
N ARG A 1 -6.16 -2.13 -5.35
CA ARG A 1 -5.51 -3.12 -4.44
C ARG A 1 -5.50 -4.51 -5.06
N PRO A 2 -4.57 -5.41 -4.67
CA PRO A 2 -4.44 -6.75 -5.26
C PRO A 2 -5.72 -7.60 -5.21
N GLY A 3 -6.47 -7.55 -4.10
CA GLY A 3 -7.73 -8.30 -3.95
C GLY A 3 -8.82 -7.96 -4.97
N ASN A 4 -8.68 -6.86 -5.72
CA ASN A 4 -9.63 -6.43 -6.75
C ASN A 4 -9.14 -6.79 -8.17
N ILE A 5 -8.10 -7.61 -8.28
CA ILE A 5 -7.44 -7.97 -9.55
C ILE A 5 -7.50 -9.48 -9.72
N LEU A 6 -8.06 -9.93 -10.85
CA LEU A 6 -8.06 -11.33 -11.26
C LEU A 6 -7.15 -11.52 -12.48
N VAL A 7 -6.21 -12.44 -12.38
CA VAL A 7 -5.34 -12.84 -13.49
C VAL A 7 -5.86 -14.14 -14.08
N ARG A 8 -6.20 -14.14 -15.36
CA ARG A 8 -6.71 -15.31 -16.08
C ARG A 8 -5.55 -16.24 -16.49
N PRO A 9 -5.81 -17.53 -16.77
CA PRO A 9 -4.78 -18.46 -17.23
C PRO A 9 -4.03 -18.02 -18.50
N ASP A 10 -4.65 -17.17 -19.33
CA ASP A 10 -4.06 -16.61 -20.54
C ASP A 10 -3.28 -15.29 -20.30
N GLY A 11 -3.06 -14.92 -19.03
CA GLY A 11 -2.35 -13.70 -18.64
C GLY A 11 -3.17 -12.42 -18.71
N ARG A 12 -4.44 -12.47 -19.15
CA ARG A 12 -5.30 -11.28 -19.14
C ARG A 12 -5.69 -10.90 -17.71
N VAL A 13 -5.74 -9.58 -17.48
CA VAL A 13 -6.10 -9.01 -16.18
C VAL A 13 -7.53 -8.47 -16.23
N CYS A 14 -8.33 -8.84 -15.23
CA CYS A 14 -9.66 -8.30 -14.99
C CYS A 14 -9.64 -7.53 -13.66
N VAL A 15 -10.07 -6.27 -13.69
CA VAL A 15 -10.22 -5.44 -12.49
C VAL A 15 -11.71 -5.27 -12.20
N PHE A 16 -12.10 -5.51 -10.96
CA PHE A 16 -13.49 -5.40 -10.50
C PHE A 16 -13.57 -4.49 -9.26
N ASP A 17 -14.77 -4.36 -8.68
CA ASP A 17 -15.00 -3.51 -7.50
C ASP A 17 -14.74 -2.01 -7.78
N TRP A 18 -15.53 -1.47 -8.72
CA TRP A 18 -15.43 -0.09 -9.23
C TRP A 18 -16.28 0.93 -8.44
N GLU A 19 -16.76 0.58 -7.25
CA GLU A 19 -17.66 1.44 -6.46
C GLU A 19 -17.04 2.79 -6.06
N HIS A 20 -15.71 2.86 -6.06
CA HIS A 20 -14.96 4.08 -5.80
C HIS A 20 -14.33 4.70 -7.07
N ALA A 21 -14.77 4.31 -8.26
CA ALA A 21 -14.30 4.89 -9.52
C ALA A 21 -14.68 6.37 -9.63
N GLY A 22 -13.83 7.18 -10.27
CA GLY A 22 -14.10 8.59 -10.49
C GLY A 22 -12.90 9.35 -11.03
N ARG A 23 -13.10 10.63 -11.34
CA ARG A 23 -12.02 11.50 -11.84
C ARG A 23 -11.04 11.83 -10.71
N ARG A 24 -9.81 11.32 -10.84
CA ARG A 24 -8.73 11.42 -9.85
C ARG A 24 -7.37 11.64 -10.52
N ARG A 25 -6.31 11.74 -9.73
CA ARG A 25 -4.95 11.79 -10.29
C ARG A 25 -4.59 10.40 -10.82
N ARG A 26 -3.80 10.37 -11.90
CA ARG A 26 -3.39 9.12 -12.57
C ARG A 26 -2.62 8.17 -11.64
N VAL A 27 -1.93 8.71 -10.64
CA VAL A 27 -1.13 7.95 -9.68
C VAL A 27 -1.94 7.32 -8.55
N ASP A 28 -3.20 7.73 -8.36
CA ASP A 28 -3.97 7.32 -7.17
C ASP A 28 -4.22 5.79 -7.17
N ASP A 29 -4.47 5.18 -8.34
CA ASP A 29 -4.64 3.72 -8.46
C ASP A 29 -3.36 2.96 -8.14
N LEU A 30 -2.19 3.49 -8.53
CA LEU A 30 -0.90 2.92 -8.15
C LEU A 30 -0.65 3.07 -6.65
N ALA A 31 -0.98 4.22 -6.06
CA ALA A 31 -0.86 4.40 -4.61
C ALA A 31 -1.71 3.39 -3.85
N TRP A 32 -2.94 3.12 -4.29
CA TRP A 32 -3.82 2.10 -3.71
C TRP A 32 -3.32 0.67 -3.93
N LEU A 33 -2.60 0.41 -5.02
CA LEU A 33 -1.98 -0.88 -5.26
C LEU A 33 -0.75 -1.08 -4.38
N PHE A 34 0.22 -0.16 -4.45
CA PHE A 34 1.51 -0.29 -3.77
C PHE A 34 1.47 -0.07 -2.26
N ALA A 35 0.51 0.71 -1.74
CA ALA A 35 0.33 0.89 -0.30
C ALA A 35 -0.54 -0.20 0.37
N ASP A 36 -1.15 -1.10 -0.39
CA ASP A 36 -1.90 -2.23 0.17
C ASP A 36 -0.98 -3.18 0.94
N GLU A 37 -1.51 -3.85 1.97
CA GLU A 37 -0.72 -4.78 2.77
C GLU A 37 -0.33 -6.04 1.98
N TRP A 38 -1.18 -6.50 1.06
CA TRP A 38 -0.87 -7.70 0.29
C TRP A 38 0.08 -7.43 -0.88
N MET A 39 0.39 -6.16 -1.16
CA MET A 39 1.36 -5.79 -2.19
C MET A 39 2.79 -5.82 -1.63
N PRO A 40 3.67 -6.68 -2.15
CA PRO A 40 5.05 -6.77 -1.68
C PRO A 40 5.82 -5.47 -1.95
N ASP A 41 6.88 -5.25 -1.18
CA ASP A 41 7.80 -4.14 -1.39
C ASP A 41 8.74 -4.43 -2.58
N VAL A 42 8.35 -3.98 -3.77
CA VAL A 42 9.10 -4.18 -5.02
C VAL A 42 9.36 -2.82 -5.69
N PRO A 43 10.39 -2.06 -5.25
CA PRO A 43 10.63 -0.70 -5.72
C PRO A 43 10.84 -0.59 -7.23
N ALA A 44 11.48 -1.58 -7.86
CA ALA A 44 11.68 -1.60 -9.31
C ALA A 44 10.35 -1.64 -10.08
N LEU A 45 9.42 -2.51 -9.67
CA LEU A 45 8.09 -2.60 -10.27
C LEU A 45 7.28 -1.32 -10.04
N GLN A 46 7.40 -0.71 -8.86
CA GLN A 46 6.78 0.58 -8.58
C GLN A 46 7.28 1.67 -9.54
N GLN A 47 8.58 1.73 -9.76
CA GLN A 47 9.19 2.71 -10.67
C GLN A 47 8.78 2.48 -12.13
N ASP A 48 8.74 1.22 -12.58
CA ASP A 48 8.29 0.89 -13.93
C ASP A 48 6.80 1.24 -14.13
N ALA A 49 5.96 0.99 -13.13
CA ALA A 49 4.54 1.38 -13.17
C ALA A 49 4.35 2.90 -13.22
N LEU A 50 5.14 3.68 -12.46
CA LEU A 50 5.10 5.14 -12.51
C LEU A 50 5.56 5.68 -13.87
N ARG A 51 6.60 5.09 -14.47
CA ARG A 51 7.03 5.43 -15.83
C ARG A 51 5.95 5.15 -16.86
N ALA A 52 5.22 4.04 -16.74
CA ALA A 52 4.15 3.67 -17.66
C ALA A 52 2.98 4.68 -17.66
N LEU A 53 2.73 5.38 -16.54
CA LEU A 53 1.71 6.45 -16.48
C LEU A 53 2.16 7.76 -17.12
N ALA A 54 3.47 7.94 -17.26
CA ALA A 54 4.06 9.19 -17.67
C ALA A 54 4.21 9.21 -19.20
N VAL A 55 3.13 9.58 -19.90
CA VAL A 55 3.19 9.92 -21.32
C VAL A 55 4.12 11.13 -21.48
N GLY A 56 5.40 10.90 -21.80
CA GLY A 56 6.45 11.92 -21.84
C GLY A 56 7.51 11.85 -20.73
N GLY A 57 7.48 10.81 -19.86
CA GLY A 57 8.50 10.55 -18.84
C GLY A 57 8.10 10.96 -17.41
N THR A 58 8.57 10.21 -16.41
CA THR A 58 8.26 10.48 -15.00
C THR A 58 8.83 11.82 -14.60
N THR A 59 7.98 12.73 -14.13
CA THR A 59 8.45 13.97 -13.53
C THR A 59 8.57 13.78 -12.02
N PRO A 60 9.48 14.51 -11.34
CA PRO A 60 9.55 14.52 -9.87
C PRO A 60 8.18 14.80 -9.22
N LEU A 61 7.31 15.55 -9.90
CA LEU A 61 5.95 15.83 -9.46
C LEU A 61 5.06 14.57 -9.41
N ILE A 62 5.14 13.68 -10.41
CA ILE A 62 4.37 12.42 -10.43
C ILE A 62 4.78 11.53 -9.25
N GLU A 63 6.08 11.41 -9.01
CA GLU A 63 6.60 10.63 -7.88
C GLU A 63 6.16 11.20 -6.54
N GLN A 64 6.26 12.53 -6.35
CA GLN A 64 5.80 13.19 -5.13
C GLN A 64 4.28 13.01 -4.91
N GLN A 65 3.48 13.11 -5.97
CA GLN A 65 2.03 12.88 -5.87
C GLN A 65 1.71 11.44 -5.49
N PHE A 66 2.39 10.47 -6.10
CA PHE A 66 2.27 9.06 -5.75
C PHE A 66 2.64 8.84 -4.27
N MET A 67 3.82 9.31 -3.85
CA MET A 67 4.33 9.10 -2.49
C MET A 67 3.41 9.72 -1.45
N ALA A 68 2.95 10.96 -1.65
CA ALA A 68 2.02 11.62 -0.73
C ALA A 68 0.71 10.83 -0.60
N MET A 69 0.16 10.34 -1.71
CA MET A 69 -1.07 9.53 -1.68
C MET A 69 -0.83 8.15 -1.05
N ALA A 70 0.31 7.52 -1.33
CA ALA A 70 0.68 6.21 -0.81
C ALA A 70 0.91 6.25 0.71
N ILE A 71 1.51 7.32 1.24
CA ILE A 71 1.64 7.57 2.68
C ILE A 71 0.25 7.71 3.32
N ALA A 72 -0.63 8.53 2.75
CA ALA A 72 -1.99 8.70 3.25
C ALA A 72 -2.78 7.38 3.23
N HIS A 73 -2.67 6.60 2.16
CA HIS A 73 -3.34 5.30 2.06
C HIS A 73 -2.75 4.28 3.03
N SER A 74 -1.44 4.31 3.29
CA SER A 74 -0.80 3.45 4.29
C SER A 74 -1.35 3.68 5.69
N CYS A 75 -1.63 4.95 6.06
CA CYS A 75 -2.30 5.26 7.32
C CYS A 75 -3.69 4.60 7.41
N ILE A 76 -4.47 4.62 6.32
CA ILE A 76 -5.78 3.96 6.27
C ILE A 76 -5.64 2.44 6.42
N ARG A 77 -4.67 1.83 5.74
CA ARG A 77 -4.41 0.38 5.85
C ARG A 77 -3.99 0.00 7.26
N LEU A 78 -3.05 0.73 7.87
CA LEU A 78 -2.62 0.50 9.25
C LEU A 78 -3.77 0.68 10.23
N GLN A 79 -4.58 1.73 10.08
CA GLN A 79 -5.78 1.92 10.89
C GLN A 79 -6.72 0.71 10.78
N LEU A 80 -6.99 0.23 9.56
CA LEU A 80 -7.88 -0.91 9.33
C LEU A 80 -7.35 -2.19 9.98
N ILE A 81 -6.05 -2.47 9.81
CA ILE A 81 -5.38 -3.62 10.42
C ILE A 81 -5.47 -3.54 11.95
N LEU A 82 -5.06 -2.41 12.55
CA LEU A 82 -5.04 -2.22 13.99
C LEU A 82 -6.44 -2.19 14.60
N SER A 83 -7.44 -1.64 13.90
CA SER A 83 -8.83 -1.64 14.34
C SER A 83 -9.45 -3.04 14.32
N ARG A 84 -9.11 -3.87 13.32
CA ARG A 84 -9.56 -5.27 13.26
C ARG A 84 -8.85 -6.16 14.27
N LYS A 85 -7.57 -5.89 14.55
CA LYS A 85 -6.84 -6.51 15.65
C LYS A 85 -7.49 -6.13 16.98
N ALA A 86 -7.67 -4.83 17.26
CA ALA A 86 -8.14 -4.29 18.53
C ALA A 86 -7.45 -5.00 19.72
N HIS A 87 -8.24 -5.39 20.72
CA HIS A 87 -7.82 -6.18 21.88
C HIS A 87 -7.72 -7.69 21.59
N ARG A 88 -7.91 -8.13 20.34
CA ARG A 88 -7.76 -9.53 19.93
C ARG A 88 -6.31 -9.81 19.52
N GLY A 89 -6.00 -11.10 19.37
CA GLY A 89 -4.73 -11.56 18.83
C GLY A 89 -4.59 -11.31 17.32
N TRP A 90 -3.36 -11.44 16.84
CA TRP A 90 -3.05 -11.47 15.41
C TRP A 90 -3.73 -12.64 14.71
N TRP A 91 -4.14 -12.45 13.46
CA TRP A 91 -4.83 -13.49 12.69
C TRP A 91 -3.83 -14.43 12.01
N ASN A 92 -4.30 -15.62 11.63
CA ASN A 92 -3.53 -16.52 10.78
C ASN A 92 -3.45 -15.96 9.36
N ARG A 93 -2.23 -15.73 8.86
CA ARG A 93 -1.95 -15.14 7.56
C ARG A 93 -2.58 -15.91 6.40
N ASP A 94 -2.41 -17.22 6.37
CA ASP A 94 -2.90 -18.07 5.27
C ASP A 94 -4.43 -18.09 5.23
N ALA A 95 -5.06 -18.12 6.39
CA ALA A 95 -6.51 -18.00 6.51
C ALA A 95 -7.00 -16.62 6.05
N CYS A 96 -6.22 -15.55 6.26
CA CYS A 96 -6.55 -14.24 5.71
C CYS A 96 -6.47 -14.25 4.18
N LEU A 97 -5.37 -14.76 3.63
CA LEU A 97 -5.14 -14.82 2.19
C LEU A 97 -6.22 -15.67 1.49
N HIS A 98 -6.46 -16.88 1.97
CA HIS A 98 -7.41 -17.81 1.37
C HIS A 98 -8.85 -17.31 1.39
N ARG A 99 -9.20 -16.44 2.35
CA ARG A 99 -10.55 -15.89 2.53
C ARG A 99 -10.68 -14.44 2.09
N ASP A 100 -9.69 -13.92 1.34
CA ASP A 100 -9.62 -12.52 0.89
C ASP A 100 -9.91 -11.52 2.03
N ARG A 101 -9.26 -11.71 3.17
CA ARG A 101 -9.36 -10.82 4.32
C ARG A 101 -8.19 -9.85 4.36
N VAL A 102 -8.42 -8.71 5.01
CA VAL A 102 -7.35 -7.81 5.43
C VAL A 102 -6.27 -8.60 6.16
N GLY A 103 -5.01 -8.32 5.84
CA GLY A 103 -3.84 -8.93 6.48
C GLY A 103 -3.68 -8.46 7.93
N VAL A 104 -4.54 -8.88 8.85
CA VAL A 104 -4.49 -8.52 10.27
C VAL A 104 -3.39 -9.32 10.98
N THR A 105 -2.16 -9.08 10.59
CA THR A 105 -0.96 -9.80 11.04
C THR A 105 0.16 -8.82 11.29
N LEU A 106 1.08 -9.16 12.19
CA LEU A 106 2.22 -8.31 12.49
C LEU A 106 3.13 -8.08 11.25
N GLU A 107 3.35 -9.11 10.43
CA GLU A 107 4.10 -9.02 9.16
C GLU A 107 3.57 -7.91 8.23
N HIS A 108 2.26 -7.88 8.02
CA HIS A 108 1.59 -6.88 7.20
C HIS A 108 1.68 -5.46 7.79
N VAL A 109 1.66 -5.32 9.12
CA VAL A 109 1.90 -4.02 9.79
C VAL A 109 3.31 -3.52 9.49
N HIS A 110 4.32 -4.37 9.68
CA HIS A 110 5.71 -4.05 9.37
C HIS A 110 5.89 -3.65 7.90
N LEU A 111 5.33 -4.44 6.97
CA LEU A 111 5.42 -4.17 5.55
C LEU A 111 4.84 -2.79 5.18
N VAL A 112 3.63 -2.47 5.64
CA VAL A 112 3.00 -1.18 5.33
C VAL A 112 3.74 -0.02 6.00
N ALA A 113 4.14 -0.17 7.27
CA ALA A 113 4.87 0.86 8.00
C ALA A 113 6.23 1.15 7.37
N LYS A 114 7.00 0.12 7.00
CA LYS A 114 8.30 0.24 6.34
C LYS A 114 8.20 0.95 4.99
N LYS A 115 7.23 0.58 4.14
CA LYS A 115 6.98 1.25 2.85
C LYS A 115 6.66 2.74 3.07
N ALA A 116 5.76 3.03 4.02
CA ALA A 116 5.35 4.40 4.32
C ALA A 116 6.51 5.25 4.86
N ALA A 117 7.32 4.73 5.79
CA ALA A 117 8.56 5.37 6.23
C ALA A 117 9.53 5.63 5.07
N GLY A 118 9.66 4.67 4.15
CA GLY A 118 10.49 4.80 2.95
C GLY A 118 10.06 5.99 2.07
N TRP A 119 8.78 6.12 1.78
CA TRP A 119 8.26 7.27 1.01
C TRP A 119 8.34 8.58 1.80
N SER A 120 8.06 8.58 3.10
CA SER A 120 8.14 9.78 3.94
C SER A 120 9.54 10.40 3.99
N LYS A 121 10.61 9.58 3.90
CA LYS A 121 12.00 10.06 3.83
C LYS A 121 12.27 10.93 2.60
N GLN A 122 11.54 10.72 1.52
CA GLN A 122 11.76 11.37 0.21
C GLN A 122 11.01 12.70 0.04
N ILE A 123 10.09 13.03 0.94
CA ILE A 123 9.33 14.29 0.89
C ILE A 123 9.69 15.11 2.13
N ASP A 124 10.36 16.25 1.92
CA ASP A 124 10.87 17.09 3.02
C ASP A 124 9.81 17.42 4.08
N GLY A 125 8.62 17.84 3.64
CA GLY A 125 7.51 18.16 4.54
C GLY A 125 6.89 16.97 5.29
N LEU A 126 7.25 15.74 4.92
CA LEU A 126 6.71 14.51 5.52
C LEU A 126 7.76 13.69 6.28
N LYS A 127 9.03 14.13 6.30
CA LYS A 127 10.10 13.50 7.10
C LYS A 127 9.75 13.27 8.57
N PRO A 128 9.01 14.17 9.27
CA PRO A 128 8.61 13.91 10.66
C PRO A 128 7.77 12.65 10.85
N LEU A 129 7.07 12.16 9.82
CA LEU A 129 6.27 10.93 9.89
C LEU A 129 7.11 9.65 9.95
N VAL A 130 8.40 9.71 9.62
CA VAL A 130 9.30 8.55 9.68
C VAL A 130 9.33 7.96 11.09
N ALA A 131 9.50 8.80 12.12
CA ALA A 131 9.51 8.34 13.51
C ALA A 131 8.17 7.72 13.95
N PHE A 132 7.06 8.16 13.37
CA PHE A 132 5.75 7.58 13.61
C PHE A 132 5.64 6.16 13.01
N PHE A 133 6.04 6.00 11.75
CA PHE A 133 6.02 4.70 11.09
C PHE A 133 7.05 3.73 11.67
N ASP A 134 8.26 4.19 12.03
CA ASP A 134 9.27 3.36 12.69
C ASP A 134 8.78 2.83 14.05
N ARG A 135 7.97 3.62 14.78
CA ARG A 135 7.33 3.14 16.02
C ARG A 135 6.30 2.04 15.76
N ILE A 136 5.54 2.14 14.67
CA ILE A 136 4.58 1.11 14.27
C ILE A 136 5.31 -0.15 13.78
N ASP A 137 6.40 0.03 13.03
CA ASP A 137 7.28 -1.05 12.60
C ASP A 137 8.03 -1.70 13.77
N GLY A 138 8.15 -1.02 14.91
CA GLY A 138 8.70 -1.57 16.15
C GLY A 138 7.72 -2.41 16.98
N LEU A 139 6.48 -2.61 16.53
CA LEU A 139 5.51 -3.44 17.26
C LEU A 139 5.97 -4.90 17.31
N THR A 140 5.75 -5.56 18.46
CA THR A 140 6.09 -6.96 18.66
C THR A 140 4.84 -7.78 19.00
N ILE A 141 4.97 -9.11 18.96
CA ILE A 141 3.93 -10.01 19.50
C ILE A 141 3.90 -9.81 21.00
N GLN A 142 2.76 -9.34 21.53
CA GLN A 142 2.45 -9.32 22.95
C GLN A 142 1.90 -10.66 23.40
#